data_AF-A0A7V0N217-F1
#
_entry.id   AF-A0A7V0N217-F1
#
_cell.length_a   1.000
_cell.length_b   1.000
_cell.length_c   1.000
_cell.angle_alpha   90.00
_cell.angle_beta   90.00
_cell.angle_gamma   90.00
#
_symmetry.space_group_name_H-M   'P 1'
#
loop_
_entity.id
_entity.type
_entity.pdbx_description
1 polymer ?
#
loop_
_entity_poly.entity_id
_entity_poly.type
_entity_poly.pdbx_seq_one_letter_code
_entity_poly.pdbx_strand_id
1 'polypeptide(L)'
;MRSTVKDNDVVVPVVGGFLEPLHSIYSKRCIGVIRQHLRKDDLKIKNFFPEVRCIYLSESTIRRYDPNLLSFFNLNTPKMLELTKNLHG
;
A
#
# COMPACT_ATOMS: atom_id res chain seq x y z
N MET A 1 -2.97 12.52 -14.11
CA MET A 1 -2.52 11.36 -13.29
C MET A 1 -1.82 10.26 -14.09
N ARG A 2 -2.15 10.04 -15.38
CA ARG A 2 -1.51 9.00 -16.23
C ARG A 2 -0.02 9.23 -16.55
N SER A 3 0.47 10.48 -16.57
CA SER A 3 1.86 10.79 -16.94
C SER A 3 2.89 10.53 -15.84
N THR A 4 2.49 10.52 -14.56
CA THR A 4 3.44 10.50 -13.44
C THR A 4 3.86 9.08 -13.01
N VAL A 5 3.11 8.04 -13.39
CA VAL A 5 3.37 6.66 -12.96
C VAL A 5 4.52 6.00 -13.73
N LYS A 6 4.77 6.39 -14.99
CA LYS A 6 5.80 5.74 -15.83
C LYS A 6 7.23 5.91 -15.29
N ASP A 7 7.51 7.05 -14.67
CA ASP A 7 8.86 7.41 -14.21
C ASP A 7 9.14 7.00 -12.76
N ASN A 8 8.09 6.62 -12.02
CA ASN A 8 8.20 6.23 -10.62
C ASN A 8 8.22 4.72 -10.45
N ASP A 9 8.89 4.26 -9.41
CA ASP A 9 9.04 2.84 -9.13
C ASP A 9 7.88 2.33 -8.28
N VAL A 10 7.36 3.19 -7.39
CA VAL A 10 6.24 2.86 -6.50
C VAL A 10 5.26 4.02 -6.41
N VAL A 11 3.97 3.71 -6.40
CA VAL A 11 2.91 4.62 -5.93
C VAL A 11 2.33 4.03 -4.65
N VAL A 12 2.57 4.71 -3.53
CA VAL A 12 2.20 4.23 -2.20
C VAL A 12 1.13 5.12 -1.58
N PRO A 13 -0.04 4.58 -1.20
CA PRO A 13 -1.04 5.30 -0.43
C PRO A 13 -0.53 5.69 0.96
N VAL A 14 -0.92 6.89 1.40
CA VAL A 14 -0.75 7.36 2.77
C VAL A 14 -2.11 7.60 3.37
N VAL A 15 -2.49 6.75 4.33
CA VAL A 15 -3.81 6.75 4.97
C VAL A 15 -3.62 6.81 6.48
N GLY A 16 -4.33 7.72 7.17
CA GLY A 16 -4.18 7.92 8.60
C GLY A 16 -2.75 8.32 9.03
N GLY A 17 -1.93 8.85 8.11
CA GLY A 17 -0.52 9.16 8.34
C GLY A 17 0.44 7.98 8.18
N PHE A 18 -0.07 6.79 7.85
CA PHE A 18 0.74 5.59 7.63
C PHE A 18 0.84 5.24 6.15
N LEU A 19 1.99 4.71 5.75
CA LEU A 19 2.13 4.10 4.43
C LEU A 19 1.33 2.80 4.39
N GLU A 20 0.75 2.50 3.24
CA GLU A 20 0.00 1.27 2.98
C GLU A 20 0.69 0.43 1.89
N PRO A 21 1.80 -0.28 2.22
CA PRO A 21 2.62 -0.98 1.24
C PRO A 21 1.87 -2.09 0.50
N LEU A 22 0.90 -2.74 1.16
CA LEU A 22 0.10 -3.82 0.60
C LEU A 22 -0.93 -3.31 -0.42
N HIS A 23 -1.28 -2.02 -0.36
CA HIS A 23 -2.20 -1.35 -1.28
C HIS A 23 -1.45 -0.45 -2.30
N SER A 24 -0.16 -0.72 -2.52
CA SER A 24 0.70 0.07 -3.40
C SER A 24 0.86 -0.55 -4.78
N ILE A 25 1.13 0.29 -5.78
CA ILE A 25 1.45 -0.14 -7.14
C ILE A 25 2.96 -0.15 -7.31
N TYR A 26 3.51 -1.29 -7.74
CA TYR A 26 4.96 -1.50 -7.91
C TYR A 26 5.32 -1.71 -9.38
N SER A 27 6.37 -1.03 -9.84
CA SER A 27 7.01 -1.27 -11.13
C SER A 27 7.89 -2.52 -11.07
N LYS A 28 8.08 -3.19 -12.22
CA LYS A 28 9.05 -4.29 -12.35
C LYS A 28 10.48 -3.86 -12.02
N ARG A 29 10.80 -2.56 -12.08
CA ARG A 29 12.11 -2.01 -11.67
C ARG A 29 12.43 -2.30 -10.20
N CYS A 30 11.43 -2.49 -9.34
CA CYS A 30 11.62 -2.81 -7.92
C CYS A 30 12.16 -4.23 -7.67
N ILE A 31 12.06 -5.15 -8.64
CA ILE A 31 12.41 -6.57 -8.44
C ILE A 31 13.86 -6.74 -7.98
N GLY A 32 14.78 -5.95 -8.51
CA GLY A 32 16.20 -6.01 -8.14
C GLY A 32 16.42 -5.64 -6.67
N VAL A 33 15.86 -4.52 -6.24
CA VAL A 33 15.96 -4.01 -4.85
C VAL A 33 15.28 -4.99 -3.89
N ILE A 34 14.06 -5.44 -4.20
CA ILE A 34 13.33 -6.42 -3.38
C ILE A 34 14.16 -7.71 -3.19
N ARG A 35 14.78 -8.24 -4.26
CA ARG A 35 15.64 -9.42 -4.16
C ARG A 35 16.85 -9.20 -3.26
N GLN A 36 17.44 -7.99 -3.27
CA GLN A 36 18.57 -7.69 -2.40
C GLN A 36 18.17 -7.69 -0.92
N HIS A 37 17.02 -7.09 -0.59
CA HIS A 37 16.44 -7.10 0.76
C HIS A 37 16.19 -8.53 1.24
N LEU A 38 15.51 -9.35 0.42
CA LEU A 38 15.25 -10.76 0.73
C LEU A 38 16.54 -11.57 0.96
N ARG A 39 17.59 -11.34 0.15
CA ARG A 39 18.88 -12.04 0.32
C ARG A 39 19.63 -11.64 1.59
N LYS A 40 19.40 -10.43 2.08
CA LYS A 40 20.00 -9.91 3.32
C LYS A 40 19.16 -10.21 4.56
N ASP A 41 18.04 -10.92 4.40
CA ASP A 41 17.02 -11.13 5.43
C ASP A 41 16.45 -9.81 6.00
N ASP A 42 16.53 -8.71 5.23
CA ASP A 42 15.90 -7.45 5.59
C ASP A 42 14.45 -7.44 5.10
N LEU A 43 13.56 -7.97 5.94
CA LEU A 43 12.14 -8.10 5.62
C LEU A 43 11.32 -6.84 5.97
N LYS A 44 11.98 -5.78 6.47
CA LYS A 44 11.29 -4.55 6.88
C LYS A 44 11.05 -3.67 5.65
N ILE A 45 9.82 -3.66 5.16
CA ILE A 45 9.40 -2.87 3.99
C ILE A 45 9.73 -1.36 4.10
N LYS A 46 9.86 -0.82 5.32
CA LYS A 46 10.29 0.57 5.54
C LYS A 46 11.71 0.85 5.02
N ASN A 47 12.59 -0.15 5.04
CA ASN A 47 13.96 -0.01 4.57
C ASN A 47 14.05 -0.03 3.04
N PHE A 48 13.01 -0.53 2.35
CA PHE A 48 12.95 -0.57 0.88
C PHE A 48 12.59 0.79 0.26
N PHE A 49 11.66 1.54 0.85
CA PHE A 49 11.16 2.79 0.25
C PHE A 49 12.23 3.86 -0.05
N PRO A 50 13.27 4.06 0.79
CA PRO A 50 14.35 5.00 0.49
C PRO A 50 15.18 4.65 -0.74
N GLU A 51 15.16 3.38 -1.20
CA GLU A 51 15.99 2.90 -2.31
C GLU A 51 15.27 2.98 -3.68
N VAL A 52 14.04 3.47 -3.72
CA VAL A 52 13.22 3.53 -4.95
C VAL A 52 12.48 4.86 -5.08
N ARG A 53 12.13 5.25 -6.32
CA ARG A 53 11.36 6.48 -6.54
C ARG A 53 9.88 6.28 -6.17
N CYS A 54 9.45 6.94 -5.10
CA CYS A 54 8.11 6.84 -4.56
C CYS A 54 7.26 8.07 -4.88
N ILE A 55 6.03 7.84 -5.34
CA ILE A 55 4.94 8.81 -5.24
C ILE A 55 4.10 8.45 -4.03
N TYR A 56 3.93 9.41 -3.13
CA TYR A 56 3.00 9.31 -2.01
C TYR A 56 1.63 9.81 -2.43
N LEU A 57 0.64 8.91 -2.40
CA LEU A 57 -0.73 9.23 -2.73
C LEU A 57 -1.47 9.66 -1.46
N SER A 58 -1.88 10.92 -1.41
CA SER A 58 -2.55 11.48 -0.22
C SER A 58 -3.91 10.84 0.04
N GLU A 59 -4.28 10.71 1.31
CA GLU A 59 -5.63 10.28 1.72
C GLU A 59 -6.74 11.12 1.07
N SER A 60 -6.55 12.44 0.98
CA SER A 60 -7.51 13.33 0.31
C SER A 60 -7.73 12.96 -1.16
N THR A 61 -6.70 12.46 -1.84
CA THR A 61 -6.84 11.97 -3.22
C THR A 61 -7.60 10.66 -3.26
N ILE A 62 -7.30 9.75 -2.33
CA ILE A 62 -7.91 8.43 -2.24
C ILE A 62 -9.40 8.54 -1.94
N ARG A 63 -9.80 9.42 -1.00
CA ARG A 63 -11.20 9.64 -0.62
C ARG A 63 -12.10 10.11 -1.75
N ARG A 64 -11.55 10.65 -2.84
CA ARG A 64 -12.33 10.97 -4.05
C ARG A 64 -12.86 9.73 -4.76
N TYR A 65 -12.21 8.59 -4.58
CA TYR A 65 -12.54 7.32 -5.22
C TYR A 65 -13.03 6.27 -4.22
N ASP A 66 -12.57 6.34 -2.96
CA ASP A 66 -13.03 5.52 -1.84
C ASP A 66 -13.31 6.41 -0.62
N PRO A 67 -14.48 7.08 -0.56
CA PRO A 67 -14.79 8.06 0.48
C PRO A 67 -14.66 7.53 1.91
N ASN A 68 -14.94 6.23 2.08
CA ASN A 68 -14.97 5.55 3.38
C ASN A 68 -13.68 4.76 3.67
N LEU A 69 -12.70 4.76 2.76
CA LEU A 69 -11.44 4.03 2.86
C LEU A 69 -11.63 2.52 3.12
N LEU A 70 -12.71 1.93 2.61
CA LEU A 70 -13.03 0.52 2.81
C LEU A 70 -11.98 -0.40 2.19
N SER A 71 -11.27 0.07 1.16
CA SER A 71 -10.18 -0.67 0.52
C SER A 71 -8.98 -0.87 1.45
N PHE A 72 -8.81 -0.03 2.47
CA PHE A 72 -7.69 -0.09 3.41
C PHE A 72 -8.06 -0.81 4.72
N PHE A 73 -9.27 -1.35 4.78
CA PHE A 73 -9.78 -2.01 5.96
C PHE A 73 -9.14 -3.39 6.13
N ASN A 74 -8.24 -3.52 7.09
CA ASN A 74 -7.47 -4.74 7.32
C ASN A 74 -8.27 -5.74 8.19
N LEU A 75 -8.61 -6.89 7.62
CA LEU A 75 -9.43 -7.93 8.25
C LEU A 75 -8.75 -8.73 9.36
N ASN A 76 -7.49 -8.43 9.70
CA ASN A 76 -6.69 -9.20 10.65
C ASN A 76 -7.06 -9.04 12.13
N THR A 77 -8.22 -8.47 12.47
CA THR A 77 -8.71 -8.41 13.85
C THR A 77 -9.78 -9.49 14.06
N PRO A 78 -9.58 -10.48 14.96
CA PRO A 78 -10.57 -11.55 15.23
C PRO A 78 -11.98 -11.04 15.55
N LYS A 79 -12.07 -9.81 16.07
CA LYS A 79 -13.29 -9.08 16.40
C LYS A 79 -14.23 -8.82 15.21
N MET A 80 -13.77 -9.06 13.97
CA MET A 80 -14.56 -8.87 12.77
C MET A 80 -15.36 -10.08 12.28
N LEU A 81 -15.04 -11.29 12.74
CA LEU A 81 -15.81 -12.48 12.39
C LEU A 81 -17.25 -12.44 12.94
N GLU A 82 -17.53 -11.60 13.95
CA GLU A 82 -18.88 -11.40 14.48
C GLU A 82 -19.71 -10.40 13.66
N LEU A 83 -19.09 -9.41 13.00
CA LEU A 83 -19.84 -8.36 12.30
C LEU A 83 -20.33 -8.82 10.91
N THR A 84 -19.60 -9.72 10.25
CA THR A 84 -19.98 -10.27 8.93
C THR A 84 -21.12 -11.29 8.98
N LYS A 85 -21.50 -11.79 10.16
CA LYS A 85 -22.67 -12.67 10.32
C LYS A 85 -24.01 -11.94 10.17
N ASN A 86 -24.03 -10.60 10.28
CA ASN A 86 -25.26 -9.81 10.19
C ASN A 86 -25.43 -9.07 8.84
N LEU A 87 -24.51 -9.26 7.89
CA LEU A 87 -24.55 -8.63 6.57
C LEU A 87 -25.00 -9.56 5.43
N HIS A 88 -25.36 -10.81 5.76
CA HIS A 88 -26.05 -11.74 4.87
C HIS A 88 -27.34 -12.19 5.58
N GLY A 89 -28.31 -11.28 5.61
CA GLY A 89 -29.72 -11.64 5.76
C GLY A 89 -30.28 -12.10 4.43
#